data_AF-A0AAD7R319-F1
#
_entry.id   AF-A0AAD7R319-F1
#
_cell.length_a   1.000
_cell.length_b   1.000
_cell.length_c   1.000
_cell.angle_alpha   90.00
_cell.angle_beta   90.00
_cell.angle_gamma   90.00
#
_symmetry.space_group_name_H-M   'P 1'
#
loop_
_entity.id
_entity.type
_entity.pdbx_description
1 polymer ?
#
loop_
_entity_poly.entity_id
_entity_poly.type
_entity_poly.pdbx_seq_one_letter_code
_entity_poly.pdbx_strand_id
1 'polypeptide(L)'
;MGKARVAPINVVTIPRLELTAATVSAAVSKLLREELDLKIDQAFFWTDSQVVLGYIKNEARRFHVFVANRVQKIRNTTDPNQWFYIETSQNPADHASRGLKVADLCESNWLTGPKFLWKQEIEMNQLSPELLVGDPEVKVLKTDAFESENFSERLSRFSDWNTALNTITRIQRLANREQTSFPSLKITVAPLAIAAFTEKVSCGYKGMYNACLSIMLWRRLLL
;
A
#
# COMPACT_ATOMS: atom_id res chain seq x y z
N MET A 1 -3.82 4.67 36.42
CA MET A 1 -2.71 4.17 35.58
C MET A 1 -1.78 5.32 35.24
N GLY A 2 -0.54 5.32 35.75
CA GLY A 2 0.49 6.29 35.40
C GLY A 2 1.81 5.56 35.17
N LYS A 3 2.07 5.15 33.93
CA LYS A 3 3.36 4.56 33.52
C LYS A 3 3.79 5.22 32.22
N ALA A 4 4.34 6.42 32.31
CA ALA A 4 5.10 7.00 31.21
C ALA A 4 6.31 6.08 30.94
N ARG A 5 6.46 5.62 29.69
CA ARG A 5 7.60 4.78 29.30
C ARG A 5 8.72 5.69 28.83
N VAL A 6 9.87 5.59 29.49
CA VAL A 6 11.11 6.25 29.04
C VAL A 6 11.51 5.66 27.69
N ALA A 7 12.02 6.51 26.80
CA ALA A 7 12.51 6.07 25.49
C ALA A 7 13.57 4.95 25.65
N PRO A 8 13.54 3.91 24.80
CA PRO A 8 14.55 2.84 24.84
C PRO A 8 15.97 3.38 24.63
N ILE A 9 16.96 2.75 25.27
CA ILE A 9 18.39 3.08 25.11
C ILE A 9 18.85 2.80 23.66
N ASN A 10 18.27 1.78 23.02
CA ASN A 10 18.53 1.49 21.62
C ASN A 10 17.81 2.50 20.73
N VAL A 11 18.47 2.94 19.66
CA VAL A 11 17.90 3.87 18.68
C VAL A 11 16.65 3.24 18.05
N VAL A 12 15.48 3.77 18.40
CA VAL A 12 14.19 3.45 17.78
C VAL A 12 13.71 4.70 17.06
N THR A 13 13.19 4.53 15.84
CA THR A 13 12.66 5.65 15.06
C THR A 13 11.43 6.23 15.74
N ILE A 14 11.18 7.54 15.57
CA ILE A 14 10.01 8.23 16.12
C ILE A 14 8.70 7.52 15.74
N PRO A 15 8.44 7.13 14.47
CA PRO A 15 7.23 6.40 14.11
C PRO A 15 7.03 5.08 14.86
N ARG A 16 8.11 4.38 15.20
CA ARG A 16 8.04 3.12 15.97
C ARG A 16 7.73 3.37 17.44
N LEU A 17 8.16 4.50 18.01
CA LEU A 17 7.80 4.92 19.37
C LEU A 17 6.33 5.30 19.43
N GLU A 18 5.86 6.13 18.50
CA GLU A 18 4.46 6.55 18.39
C GLU A 18 3.53 5.34 18.17
N LEU A 19 3.90 4.41 17.28
CA LEU A 19 3.13 3.18 17.06
C LEU A 19 3.10 2.29 18.31
N THR A 20 4.18 2.30 19.10
CA THR A 20 4.23 1.58 20.37
C THR A 20 3.29 2.22 21.40
N ALA A 21 3.22 3.55 21.46
CA ALA A 21 2.27 4.26 22.30
C ALA A 21 0.82 3.89 21.91
N ALA A 22 0.49 3.91 20.61
CA ALA A 22 -0.82 3.47 20.12
C ALA A 22 -1.14 2.01 20.50
N THR A 23 -0.16 1.11 20.41
CA THR A 23 -0.33 -0.29 20.83
C THR A 23 -0.64 -0.41 22.33
N VAL A 24 -0.02 0.41 23.17
CA VAL A 24 -0.30 0.46 24.60
C VAL A 24 -1.70 1.02 24.85
N SER A 25 -2.11 2.08 24.16
CA SER A 25 -3.46 2.66 24.28
C SER A 25 -4.55 1.64 23.95
N ALA A 26 -4.38 0.85 22.89
CA ALA A 26 -5.30 -0.23 22.54
C ALA A 26 -5.39 -1.29 23.65
N ALA A 27 -4.26 -1.71 24.20
CA ALA A 27 -4.21 -2.69 25.28
C ALA A 27 -4.85 -2.18 26.58
N VAL A 28 -4.64 -0.89 26.92
CA VAL A 28 -5.28 -0.25 28.07
C VAL A 28 -6.79 -0.16 27.87
N SER A 29 -7.26 0.23 26.69
CA SER A 29 -8.69 0.27 26.38
C SER A 29 -9.36 -1.09 26.53
N LYS A 30 -8.70 -2.16 26.06
CA LYS A 30 -9.15 -3.54 26.27
C LYS A 30 -9.27 -3.87 27.76
N LEU A 31 -8.22 -3.63 28.54
CA LEU A 31 -8.22 -3.88 29.97
C LEU A 31 -9.36 -3.12 30.66
N LEU A 32 -9.54 -1.83 30.35
CA LEU A 32 -10.61 -1.03 30.94
C LEU A 32 -12.01 -1.58 30.60
N ARG A 33 -12.22 -2.07 29.38
CA ARG A 33 -13.50 -2.71 28.99
C ARG A 33 -13.76 -4.03 29.72
N GLU A 34 -12.70 -4.77 30.06
CA GLU A 34 -12.80 -6.05 30.75
C GLU A 34 -13.00 -5.89 32.26
N GLU A 35 -12.38 -4.86 32.87
CA GLU A 35 -12.32 -4.68 34.32
C GLU A 35 -13.33 -3.67 34.88
N LEU A 36 -13.84 -2.74 34.05
CA LEU A 36 -14.85 -1.78 34.51
C LEU A 36 -16.24 -2.40 34.45
N ASP A 37 -16.96 -2.36 35.58
CA ASP A 37 -18.38 -2.71 35.66
C ASP A 37 -19.29 -1.59 35.12
N LEU A 38 -18.88 -0.99 34.01
CA LEU A 38 -19.57 0.09 33.32
C LEU A 38 -19.70 -0.27 31.85
N LYS A 39 -20.90 -0.06 31.30
CA LYS A 39 -21.13 -0.24 29.87
C LYS A 39 -20.45 0.90 29.11
N ILE A 40 -19.41 0.57 28.35
CA ILE A 40 -18.74 1.50 27.43
C ILE A 40 -19.34 1.32 26.03
N ASP A 41 -20.22 2.24 25.62
CA ASP A 41 -20.89 2.18 24.31
C ASP A 41 -19.90 2.42 23.16
N GLN A 42 -18.99 3.39 23.30
CA GLN A 42 -18.04 3.77 22.26
C GLN A 42 -16.67 4.12 22.86
N ALA A 43 -15.61 3.87 22.08
CA ALA A 43 -14.26 4.31 22.41
C ALA A 43 -13.64 5.00 21.19
N PHE A 44 -12.92 6.09 21.46
CA PHE A 44 -12.23 6.90 20.47
C PHE A 44 -10.75 6.99 20.85
N PHE A 45 -9.88 6.86 19.85
CA PHE A 45 -8.44 6.93 20.01
C PHE A 45 -7.91 8.11 19.21
N TRP A 46 -7.09 8.94 19.84
CA TRP A 46 -6.51 10.13 19.24
C TRP A 46 -5.00 10.03 19.20
N THR A 47 -4.41 10.39 18.06
CA THR A 47 -2.96 10.50 17.89
C THR A 47 -2.66 11.67 16.97
N ASP A 48 -1.58 12.38 17.26
CA ASP A 48 -1.03 13.43 16.39
C ASP A 48 -0.05 12.89 15.34
N SER A 49 0.20 11.58 15.33
CA SER A 49 1.01 10.95 14.31
C SER A 49 0.16 10.51 13.12
N GLN A 50 0.21 11.30 12.05
CA GLN A 50 -0.39 10.92 10.75
C GLN A 50 0.23 9.63 10.19
N VAL A 51 1.50 9.37 10.49
CA VAL A 51 2.19 8.13 10.07
C VAL A 51 1.55 6.92 10.76
N VAL A 52 1.32 6.98 12.07
CA VAL A 52 0.64 5.89 12.81
C VAL A 52 -0.79 5.68 12.31
N LEU A 53 -1.54 6.75 12.08
CA LEU A 53 -2.88 6.64 11.48
C LEU A 53 -2.84 5.99 10.10
N GLY A 54 -1.88 6.39 9.27
CA GLY A 54 -1.63 5.77 7.99
C GLY A 54 -1.33 4.27 8.13
N TYR A 55 -0.51 3.85 9.10
CA TYR A 55 -0.22 2.44 9.34
C TYR A 55 -1.45 1.64 9.77
N ILE A 56 -2.28 2.20 10.66
CA ILE A 56 -3.48 1.51 11.18
C ILE A 56 -4.55 1.35 10.09
N LYS A 57 -4.76 2.40 9.28
CA LYS A 57 -5.78 2.42 8.22
C LYS A 57 -5.35 1.75 6.92
N ASN A 58 -4.06 1.42 6.76
CA ASN A 58 -3.58 0.78 5.53
C ASN A 58 -3.99 -0.70 5.46
N GLU A 59 -4.60 -1.11 4.35
CA GLU A 59 -4.93 -2.51 4.07
C GLU A 59 -4.09 -3.14 2.96
N ALA A 60 -3.42 -2.32 2.14
CA ALA A 60 -2.80 -2.75 0.89
C ALA A 60 -1.27 -2.96 1.00
N ARG A 61 -0.59 -2.18 1.85
CA ARG A 61 0.87 -2.15 1.92
C ARG A 61 1.41 -3.17 2.91
N ARG A 62 2.49 -3.84 2.53
CA ARG A 62 3.20 -4.78 3.41
C ARG A 62 4.19 -4.01 4.27
N PHE A 63 4.13 -4.19 5.59
CA PHE A 63 5.06 -3.56 6.53
C PHE A 63 6.24 -4.48 6.89
N HIS A 64 7.33 -3.89 7.38
CA HIS A 64 8.35 -4.63 8.14
C HIS A 64 7.76 -5.22 9.43
N VAL A 65 8.37 -6.30 9.92
CA VAL A 65 7.80 -7.17 10.98
C VAL A 65 7.41 -6.39 12.24
N PHE A 66 8.22 -5.40 12.64
CA PHE A 66 7.94 -4.59 13.82
C PHE A 66 6.62 -3.83 13.72
N VAL A 67 6.40 -3.15 12.59
CA VAL A 67 5.19 -2.36 12.32
C VAL A 67 4.01 -3.29 12.07
N ALA A 68 4.20 -4.34 11.25
CA ALA A 68 3.16 -5.34 10.96
C ALA A 68 2.57 -5.95 12.24
N ASN A 69 3.42 -6.42 13.16
CA ASN A 69 2.96 -7.07 14.38
C ASN A 69 2.18 -6.11 15.31
N ARG A 70 2.57 -4.84 15.37
CA ARG A 70 1.91 -3.82 16.20
C ARG A 70 0.59 -3.37 15.59
N VAL A 71 0.56 -3.11 14.29
CA VAL A 71 -0.67 -2.81 13.56
C VAL A 71 -1.66 -3.95 13.73
N GLN A 72 -1.22 -5.21 13.60
CA GLN A 72 -2.09 -6.37 13.83
C GLN A 72 -2.64 -6.39 15.26
N LYS A 73 -1.79 -6.14 16.27
CA LYS A 73 -2.24 -6.10 17.66
C LYS A 73 -3.29 -5.01 17.91
N ILE A 74 -3.12 -3.84 17.32
CA ILE A 74 -4.09 -2.73 17.38
C ILE A 74 -5.41 -3.15 16.71
N ARG A 75 -5.36 -3.68 15.48
CA ARG A 75 -6.55 -4.10 14.71
C ARG A 75 -7.28 -5.29 15.33
N ASN A 76 -6.59 -6.16 16.07
CA ASN A 76 -7.23 -7.24 16.83
C ASN A 76 -7.99 -6.74 18.07
N THR A 77 -7.71 -5.52 18.52
CA THR A 77 -8.23 -4.98 19.78
C THR A 77 -9.21 -3.83 19.57
N THR A 78 -9.07 -3.10 18.47
CA THR A 78 -9.79 -1.86 18.16
C THR A 78 -10.12 -1.81 16.67
N ASP A 79 -11.17 -1.07 16.30
CA ASP A 79 -11.51 -0.83 14.90
C ASP A 79 -10.67 0.35 14.35
N PRO A 80 -10.02 0.24 13.17
CA PRO A 80 -9.30 1.34 12.54
C PRO A 80 -10.09 2.66 12.42
N ASN A 81 -11.41 2.60 12.32
CA ASN A 81 -12.30 3.75 12.23
C ASN A 81 -12.46 4.48 13.57
N GLN A 82 -12.02 3.89 14.68
CA GLN A 82 -11.97 4.53 16.00
C GLN A 82 -10.73 5.43 16.19
N TRP A 83 -9.84 5.49 15.19
CA TRP A 83 -8.58 6.23 15.28
C TRP A 83 -8.62 7.55 14.50
N PHE A 84 -8.38 8.64 15.22
CA PHE A 84 -8.51 10.01 14.74
C PHE A 84 -7.23 10.81 14.94
N TYR A 85 -7.09 11.83 14.09
CA TYR A 85 -6.01 12.80 14.20
C TYR A 85 -6.38 13.90 15.20
N ILE A 86 -5.44 14.26 16.06
CA ILE A 86 -5.49 15.47 16.88
C ILE A 86 -4.26 16.33 16.56
N GLU A 87 -4.40 17.65 16.58
CA GLU A 87 -3.25 18.53 16.47
C GLU A 87 -2.29 18.33 17.66
N THR A 88 -0.98 18.33 17.41
CA THR A 88 0.04 18.20 18.47
C THR A 88 -0.13 19.22 19.59
N SER A 89 -0.55 20.45 19.27
CA SER A 89 -0.83 21.51 20.26
C SER A 89 -2.00 21.18 21.20
N GLN A 90 -2.90 20.30 20.77
CA GLN A 90 -4.06 19.85 21.53
C GLN A 90 -3.83 18.48 22.16
N ASN A 91 -2.72 17.79 21.88
CA ASN A 91 -2.46 16.45 22.39
C ASN A 91 -1.92 16.48 23.83
N PRO A 92 -2.69 16.14 24.88
CA PRO A 92 -2.18 16.16 26.24
C PRO A 92 -1.05 15.15 26.45
N ALA A 93 -1.01 14.03 25.70
CA ALA A 93 0.01 13.00 25.87
C ALA A 93 1.44 13.54 25.67
N ASP A 94 1.58 14.63 24.90
CA ASP A 94 2.86 15.30 24.67
C ASP A 94 3.45 15.96 25.91
N HIS A 95 2.60 16.42 26.84
CA HIS A 95 3.07 16.98 28.12
C HIS A 95 3.80 15.92 28.96
N ALA A 96 3.36 14.66 28.92
CA ALA A 96 4.04 13.56 29.61
C ALA A 96 5.29 13.06 28.87
N SER A 97 5.33 13.12 27.55
CA SER A 97 6.49 12.64 26.77
C SER A 97 7.66 13.62 26.78
N ARG A 98 7.37 14.94 26.74
CA ARG A 98 8.38 16.02 26.71
C ARG A 98 8.80 16.48 28.10
N GLY A 99 7.97 16.21 29.11
CA GLY A 99 8.12 16.76 30.45
C GLY A 99 7.61 18.19 30.53
N LEU A 100 7.00 18.53 31.66
CA LEU A 100 6.41 19.84 31.91
C LEU A 100 6.69 20.25 33.36
N LYS A 101 6.89 21.54 33.62
CA LYS A 101 7.02 22.03 35.00
C LYS A 101 5.67 21.91 35.70
N VAL A 102 5.70 21.73 37.03
CA VAL A 102 4.48 21.54 37.83
C VAL A 102 3.53 22.74 37.71
N ALA A 103 4.06 23.97 37.68
CA ALA A 103 3.26 25.18 37.50
C ALA A 103 2.52 25.17 36.15
N ASP A 104 3.25 24.89 35.07
CA ASP A 104 2.70 24.84 33.71
C ASP A 104 1.72 23.67 33.51
N LEU A 105 1.86 22.58 34.28
CA LEU A 105 0.96 21.43 34.23
C LEU A 105 -0.47 21.80 34.64
N CYS A 106 -0.62 22.63 35.67
CA CYS A 106 -1.93 23.09 36.15
C CYS A 106 -2.66 23.94 35.11
N GLU A 107 -1.91 24.68 34.27
CA GLU A 107 -2.47 25.54 33.23
C GLU A 107 -2.65 24.81 31.88
N SER A 108 -2.07 23.61 31.74
CA SER A 108 -2.14 22.79 30.54
C SER A 108 -3.48 22.06 30.36
N ASN A 109 -3.66 21.43 29.19
CA ASN A 109 -4.81 20.56 28.93
C ASN A 109 -4.62 19.11 29.46
N TRP A 110 -3.58 18.82 30.25
CA TRP A 110 -3.29 17.46 30.72
C TRP A 110 -4.44 16.85 31.54
N LEU A 111 -4.99 17.63 32.49
CA LEU A 111 -6.05 17.17 33.39
C LEU A 111 -7.45 17.43 32.83
N THR A 112 -7.61 18.47 32.01
CA THR A 112 -8.90 18.92 31.48
C THR A 112 -9.20 18.35 30.10
N GLY A 113 -8.19 17.87 29.39
CA GLY A 113 -8.30 17.41 28.02
C GLY A 113 -8.63 18.52 27.01
N PRO A 114 -8.64 18.19 25.71
CA PRO A 114 -9.04 19.10 24.65
C PRO A 114 -10.50 19.55 24.76
N LYS A 115 -10.77 20.83 24.47
CA LYS A 115 -12.12 21.41 24.54
C LYS A 115 -13.17 20.67 23.70
N PHE A 116 -12.76 20.11 22.56
CA PHE A 116 -13.69 19.43 21.65
C PHE A 116 -14.24 18.11 22.22
N LEU A 117 -13.56 17.47 23.18
CA LEU A 117 -14.06 16.25 23.83
C LEU A 117 -15.24 16.51 24.77
N TRP A 118 -15.47 17.77 25.13
CA TRP A 118 -16.59 18.21 25.98
C TRP A 118 -17.84 18.57 25.17
N LYS A 119 -17.75 18.55 23.84
CA LYS A 119 -18.93 18.74 22.97
C LYS A 119 -19.79 17.48 22.99
N GLN A 120 -21.11 17.65 22.89
CA GLN A 120 -22.05 16.52 22.85
C GLN A 120 -21.86 15.65 21.60
N GLU A 121 -21.45 16.26 20.48
CA GLU A 121 -21.08 15.57 19.25
C GLU A 121 -19.58 15.79 18.98
N ILE A 122 -18.88 14.69 18.74
CA ILE A 122 -17.48 14.70 18.35
C ILE A 122 -17.43 14.82 16.83
N GLU A 123 -16.96 15.96 16.34
CA GLU A 123 -16.72 16.19 14.91
C GLU A 123 -15.59 15.25 14.42
N MET A 124 -15.98 14.20 13.70
CA MET A 124 -15.05 13.19 13.20
C MET A 124 -14.53 13.58 11.81
N ASN A 125 -13.46 14.37 11.76
CA ASN A 125 -12.78 14.65 10.50
C ASN A 125 -11.98 13.42 10.05
N GLN A 126 -12.54 12.65 9.13
CA GLN A 126 -11.91 11.48 8.54
C GLN A 126 -10.88 11.88 7.48
N LEU A 127 -9.74 12.42 7.90
CA LEU A 127 -8.56 12.35 7.03
C LEU A 127 -7.98 10.95 7.13
N SER A 128 -7.88 10.28 5.97
CA SER A 128 -7.09 9.06 5.79
C SER A 128 -5.71 9.51 5.33
N PRO A 129 -4.70 9.55 6.22
CA PRO A 129 -3.38 9.98 5.77
C PRO A 129 -2.85 8.94 4.79
N GLU A 130 -2.53 9.37 3.57
CA GLU A 130 -1.82 8.50 2.63
C GLU A 130 -0.39 8.32 3.13
N LEU A 131 0.04 7.06 3.25
CA LEU A 131 1.43 6.78 3.56
C LEU A 131 2.33 7.26 2.43
N LEU A 132 3.35 8.05 2.80
CA LEU A 132 4.34 8.57 1.86
C LEU A 132 4.96 7.44 1.03
N VAL A 133 5.18 7.72 -0.25
CA VAL A 133 5.91 6.80 -1.14
C VAL A 133 7.37 6.82 -0.71
N GLY A 134 7.92 5.67 -0.31
CA GLY A 134 9.30 5.55 0.18
C GLY A 134 9.46 5.51 1.70
N ASP A 135 8.37 5.34 2.46
CA ASP A 135 8.46 5.08 3.91
C ASP A 135 9.33 3.82 4.17
N PRO A 136 10.38 3.91 5.02
CA PRO A 136 11.31 2.81 5.27
C PRO A 136 10.65 1.60 5.97
N GLU A 137 9.50 1.77 6.60
CA GLU A 137 8.75 0.69 7.24
C GLU A 137 7.80 -0.03 6.27
N VAL A 138 7.63 0.48 5.05
CA VAL A 138 6.87 -0.15 3.97
C VAL A 138 7.81 -0.99 3.10
N LYS A 139 7.54 -2.29 3.02
CA LYS A 139 8.24 -3.19 2.10
C LYS A 139 7.88 -2.83 0.66
N VAL A 140 8.83 -2.27 -0.07
CA VAL A 140 8.72 -2.13 -1.52
C VAL A 140 9.02 -3.50 -2.14
N LEU A 141 8.00 -4.13 -2.72
CA LEU A 141 8.22 -5.24 -3.63
C LEU A 141 8.73 -4.64 -4.94
N LYS A 142 10.06 -4.53 -5.09
CA LYS A 142 10.66 -4.22 -6.38
C LYS A 142 10.70 -5.52 -7.19
N THR A 143 9.99 -5.55 -8.31
CA THR A 143 10.19 -6.57 -9.33
C THR A 143 11.12 -5.96 -10.37
N ASP A 144 12.36 -6.41 -10.41
CA ASP A 144 13.29 -6.01 -11.45
C ASP A 144 12.86 -6.69 -12.75
N ALA A 145 12.31 -5.91 -13.68
CA ALA A 145 12.01 -6.35 -15.03
C ALA A 145 13.23 -6.04 -15.91
N PHE A 146 13.97 -7.07 -16.30
CA PHE A 146 15.02 -6.91 -17.31
C PHE A 146 14.38 -6.95 -18.69
N GLU A 147 14.68 -5.95 -19.52
CA GLU A 147 14.42 -6.05 -20.95
C GLU A 147 15.33 -7.13 -21.53
N SER A 148 14.75 -8.30 -21.79
CA SER A 148 15.40 -9.32 -22.59
C SER A 148 15.02 -9.07 -24.04
N GLU A 149 15.99 -8.66 -24.87
CA GLU A 149 15.81 -8.43 -26.31
C GLU A 149 15.45 -9.72 -27.08
N ASN A 150 15.50 -10.88 -26.43
CA ASN A 150 15.31 -12.18 -27.08
C ASN A 150 13.85 -12.66 -27.04
N PHE A 151 12.94 -11.87 -27.61
CA PHE A 151 11.56 -12.29 -27.86
C PHE A 151 11.51 -13.62 -28.66
N SER A 152 12.46 -13.80 -29.59
CA SER A 152 12.59 -15.03 -30.37
C SER A 152 12.91 -16.27 -29.53
N GLU A 153 13.71 -16.15 -28.46
CA GLU A 153 14.00 -17.28 -27.58
C GLU A 153 12.75 -17.69 -26.81
N ARG A 154 11.95 -16.72 -26.35
CA ARG A 154 10.67 -16.99 -25.68
C ARG A 154 9.67 -17.67 -26.60
N LEU A 155 9.60 -17.25 -27.87
CA LEU A 155 8.78 -17.89 -28.88
C LEU A 155 9.22 -19.33 -29.16
N SER A 156 10.53 -19.60 -29.16
CA SER A 156 11.08 -20.94 -29.41
C SER A 156 10.74 -21.98 -28.34
N ARG A 157 10.23 -21.55 -27.17
CA ARG A 157 9.76 -22.45 -26.10
C ARG A 157 8.40 -23.09 -26.41
N PHE A 158 7.67 -22.57 -27.39
CA PHE A 158 6.42 -23.14 -27.83
C PHE A 158 6.66 -24.16 -28.93
N SER A 159 6.16 -25.38 -28.75
CA SER A 159 6.19 -26.43 -29.77
C SER A 159 5.09 -26.27 -30.84
N ASP A 160 4.12 -25.37 -30.62
CA ASP A 160 2.97 -25.14 -31.49
C ASP A 160 2.70 -23.64 -31.64
N TRP A 161 2.53 -23.20 -32.88
CA TRP A 161 2.32 -21.79 -33.23
C TRP A 161 0.98 -21.26 -32.72
N ASN A 162 -0.08 -22.07 -32.76
CA ASN A 162 -1.40 -21.65 -32.27
C ASN A 162 -1.37 -21.42 -30.75
N THR A 163 -0.61 -22.23 -30.02
CA THR A 163 -0.39 -22.08 -28.58
C THR A 163 0.39 -20.80 -28.27
N ALA A 164 1.43 -20.49 -29.06
CA ALA A 164 2.16 -19.22 -28.93
C ALA A 164 1.26 -18.01 -29.18
N LEU A 165 0.47 -18.03 -30.26
CA LEU A 165 -0.46 -16.96 -30.64
C LEU A 165 -1.56 -16.75 -29.57
N ASN A 166 -2.13 -17.84 -29.07
CA ASN A 166 -3.12 -17.79 -27.99
C ASN A 166 -2.54 -17.23 -26.69
N THR A 167 -1.28 -17.57 -26.39
CA THR A 167 -0.58 -17.06 -25.20
C THR A 167 -0.32 -15.56 -25.31
N ILE A 168 0.18 -15.09 -26.46
CA ILE A 168 0.39 -13.66 -26.72
C ILE A 168 -0.93 -12.90 -26.66
N THR A 169 -1.98 -13.44 -27.27
CA THR A 169 -3.32 -12.84 -27.27
C THR A 169 -3.88 -12.72 -25.85
N ARG A 170 -3.68 -13.74 -25.00
CA ARG A 170 -4.05 -13.69 -23.57
C ARG A 170 -3.27 -12.62 -22.82
N ILE A 171 -1.96 -12.51 -23.03
CA ILE A 171 -1.11 -11.48 -22.41
C ILE A 171 -1.59 -10.08 -22.83
N GLN A 172 -1.87 -9.86 -24.12
CA GLN A 172 -2.39 -8.59 -24.62
C GLN A 172 -3.76 -8.24 -24.01
N ARG A 173 -4.68 -9.22 -23.92
CA ARG A 173 -5.99 -9.02 -23.27
C ARG A 173 -5.85 -8.66 -21.78
N LEU A 174 -4.92 -9.32 -21.07
CA LEU A 174 -4.64 -9.02 -19.66
C LEU A 174 -4.05 -7.61 -19.50
N ALA A 175 -3.06 -7.25 -20.33
CA ALA A 175 -2.46 -5.91 -20.31
C ALA A 175 -3.51 -4.80 -20.55
N ASN A 176 -4.41 -5.01 -21.51
CA ASN A 176 -5.49 -4.06 -21.80
C ASN A 176 -6.51 -3.98 -20.65
N ARG A 177 -6.77 -5.08 -19.94
CA ARG A 177 -7.64 -5.09 -18.76
C ARG A 177 -7.01 -4.31 -17.60
N GLU A 178 -5.72 -4.53 -17.32
CA GLU A 178 -5.01 -3.83 -16.24
C GLU A 178 -4.89 -2.32 -16.49
N GLN A 179 -4.75 -1.88 -17.75
CA GLN A 179 -4.77 -0.45 -18.10
C GLN A 179 -6.10 0.25 -17.72
N THR A 180 -7.23 -0.47 -17.77
CA THR A 180 -8.52 0.10 -17.33
C THR A 180 -8.62 0.23 -15.82
N SER A 181 -7.86 -0.56 -15.05
CA SER A 181 -7.85 -0.53 -13.58
C SER A 181 -6.76 0.38 -13.00
N PHE A 182 -5.68 0.65 -13.75
CA PHE A 182 -4.57 1.51 -13.31
C PHE A 182 -4.13 2.48 -14.43
N PRO A 183 -4.76 3.66 -14.56
CA PRO A 183 -4.52 4.61 -15.65
C PRO A 183 -3.08 5.16 -15.71
N SER A 184 -2.33 5.05 -14.60
CA SER A 184 -0.95 5.49 -14.48
C SER A 184 0.08 4.51 -15.05
N LEU A 185 -0.31 3.26 -15.34
CA LEU A 185 0.57 2.23 -15.90
C LEU A 185 0.42 2.16 -17.43
N LYS A 186 1.26 2.89 -18.17
CA LYS A 186 1.28 2.84 -19.65
C LYS A 186 1.98 1.57 -20.13
N ILE A 187 1.23 0.50 -20.40
CA ILE A 187 1.76 -0.70 -21.08
C ILE A 187 1.69 -0.47 -22.60
N THR A 188 2.73 0.07 -23.20
CA THR A 188 2.77 0.24 -24.67
C THR A 188 3.07 -1.10 -25.32
N VAL A 189 2.05 -1.74 -25.91
CA VAL A 189 2.24 -2.91 -26.76
C VAL A 189 2.63 -2.40 -28.15
N ALA A 190 3.92 -2.41 -28.49
CA ALA A 190 4.36 -2.09 -29.84
C ALA A 190 3.72 -3.09 -30.84
N PRO A 191 3.20 -2.63 -32.00
CA PRO A 191 2.70 -3.53 -33.02
C PRO A 191 3.87 -4.36 -33.54
N LEU A 192 3.91 -5.63 -33.15
CA LEU A 192 4.94 -6.56 -33.63
C LEU A 192 4.81 -6.67 -35.16
N ALA A 193 5.87 -6.29 -35.88
CA ALA A 193 5.98 -6.53 -37.30
C ALA A 193 6.01 -8.06 -37.54
N ILE A 194 4.88 -8.60 -37.99
CA ILE A 194 4.66 -10.04 -38.27
C ILE A 194 5.55 -10.55 -39.43
N ALA A 195 6.31 -9.70 -40.11
CA ALA A 195 6.98 -10.04 -41.37
C ALA A 195 8.29 -10.84 -41.26
N ALA A 196 8.90 -11.01 -40.09
CA ALA A 196 10.27 -11.53 -40.00
C ALA A 196 10.42 -13.04 -39.70
N PHE A 197 9.34 -13.80 -39.48
CA PHE A 197 9.47 -15.21 -39.08
C PHE A 197 9.26 -16.24 -40.20
N THR A 198 8.71 -15.84 -41.34
CA THR A 198 8.48 -16.75 -42.48
C THR A 198 9.78 -17.18 -43.18
N GLU A 199 10.88 -16.44 -43.01
CA GLU A 199 12.15 -16.77 -43.69
C GLU A 199 13.00 -17.82 -42.95
N LYS A 200 12.90 -17.91 -41.61
CA LYS A 200 13.73 -18.84 -40.82
C LYS A 200 13.14 -20.24 -40.64
N VAL A 201 11.82 -20.40 -40.77
CA VAL A 201 11.18 -21.73 -40.70
C VAL A 201 11.28 -22.48 -42.03
N SER A 202 11.45 -21.77 -43.16
CA SER A 202 11.56 -22.38 -44.49
C SER A 202 12.89 -23.14 -44.73
N CYS A 203 13.91 -22.96 -43.88
CA CYS A 203 15.18 -23.67 -44.02
C CYS A 203 15.16 -25.09 -43.40
N GLY A 204 14.10 -25.47 -42.69
CA GLY A 204 13.99 -26.76 -42.00
C GLY A 204 13.18 -27.86 -42.71
N TYR A 205 12.39 -27.52 -43.74
CA TYR A 205 11.54 -28.49 -44.43
C TYR A 205 11.94 -28.60 -45.92
N LYS A 206 12.95 -29.43 -46.18
CA LYS A 206 13.12 -30.05 -47.50
C LYS A 206 11.93 -30.97 -47.75
N GLY A 207 11.07 -30.65 -48.71
CA GLY A 207 10.13 -31.62 -49.26
C GLY A 207 8.88 -31.02 -49.89
N MET A 208 8.89 -30.98 -51.22
CA MET A 208 7.75 -31.18 -52.13
C MET A 208 6.87 -29.98 -52.55
N TYR A 209 6.93 -29.77 -53.88
CA TYR A 209 6.03 -29.07 -54.81
C TYR A 209 6.19 -27.57 -55.06
N ASN A 210 7.13 -27.30 -55.98
CA ASN A 210 6.94 -26.57 -57.24
C ASN A 210 5.96 -25.37 -57.32
N ALA A 211 6.58 -24.25 -57.71
CA ALA A 211 6.17 -23.30 -58.75
C ALA A 211 5.23 -22.15 -58.37
N CYS A 212 5.87 -20.99 -58.21
CA CYS A 212 5.36 -19.65 -58.41
C CYS A 212 4.48 -19.49 -59.66
N LEU A 213 3.38 -18.76 -59.51
CA LEU A 213 2.77 -17.74 -60.39
C LEU A 213 1.38 -17.46 -59.76
N SER A 214 0.82 -16.26 -59.62
CA SER A 214 1.01 -14.98 -60.29
C SER A 214 0.09 -13.94 -59.61
N ILE A 215 0.46 -12.65 -59.71
CA ILE A 215 -0.43 -11.46 -59.91
C ILE A 215 -1.29 -11.00 -58.70
N MET A 216 -1.01 -9.84 -58.05
CA MET A 216 -1.20 -8.42 -58.40
C MET A 216 -2.61 -7.84 -58.09
N LEU A 217 -2.62 -6.59 -57.57
CA LEU A 217 -3.70 -5.56 -57.50
C LEU A 217 -4.62 -5.65 -56.25
N TRP A 218 -4.94 -4.59 -55.49
CA TRP A 218 -5.01 -3.15 -55.82
C TRP A 218 -4.78 -2.21 -54.61
N ARG A 219 -4.47 -0.96 -54.95
CA ARG A 219 -4.09 0.22 -54.15
C ARG A 219 -5.24 1.24 -54.17
N ARG A 220 -5.56 1.92 -53.04
CA ARG A 220 -5.92 3.36 -52.93
C ARG A 220 -6.44 3.69 -51.51
N LEU A 221 -5.79 4.54 -50.72
CA LEU A 221 -5.89 6.03 -50.69
C LEU A 221 -7.33 6.53 -50.51
N LEU A 222 -7.63 7.12 -49.35
CA LEU A 222 -8.00 8.54 -49.20
C LEU A 222 -8.31 8.86 -47.72
N LEU A 223 -7.62 9.90 -47.21
CA LEU A 223 -7.85 10.68 -45.97
C LEU A 223 -7.72 9.97 -44.62
#